data_AF-W8YLS8-F1
#
_entry.id   AF-W8YLS8-F1
#
_cell.length_a   1.000
_cell.length_b   1.000
_cell.length_c   1.000
_cell.angle_alpha   90.00
_cell.angle_beta   90.00
_cell.angle_gamma   90.00
#
_symmetry.space_group_name_H-M   'P 1'
#
loop_
_entity.id
_entity.type
_entity.pdbx_description
1 polymer ?
#
loop_
_entity_poly.entity_id
_entity_poly.type
_entity_poly.pdbx_seq_one_letter_code
_entity_poly.pdbx_strand_id
1 'polypeptide(L)'
;MNNARSMAKPAATAAAPDAKQIQVKYTPSTVAAPLTKIDDLEKPLQLTSKAFDDSTVVVYEKNDDGKSVYAVLQTKEGSYEIGQIGYEGAIDYSINTVEALGQSYIKVTGTVGANAPISDYVSLTTSPPALLHIEANTVEADLDQDGIKEVVATVGTAAETTLYKTVNGSLASVNLNETMNASIVMYDSETNIFQAEVANSQLSNWKMKDNQLQLIH
;
A
#
# COMPACT_ATOMS: atom_id res chain seq x y z
N MET A 1 -29.70 -19.49 39.49
CA MET A 1 -29.53 -19.88 38.08
C MET A 1 -29.84 -18.66 37.23
N ASN A 2 -28.83 -17.89 36.84
CA ASN A 2 -29.00 -16.70 35.98
C ASN A 2 -28.41 -17.01 34.60
N ASN A 3 -29.28 -17.06 33.59
CA ASN A 3 -28.89 -17.21 32.20
C ASN A 3 -28.31 -15.90 31.67
N ALA A 4 -27.02 -15.91 31.33
CA ALA A 4 -26.38 -14.86 30.56
C ALA A 4 -26.82 -14.96 29.09
N ARG A 5 -27.42 -13.88 28.58
CA ARG A 5 -27.65 -13.67 27.14
C ARG A 5 -26.30 -13.45 26.46
N SER A 6 -25.91 -14.40 25.61
CA SER A 6 -24.84 -14.22 24.63
C SER A 6 -25.28 -13.17 23.60
N MET A 7 -24.52 -12.08 23.49
CA MET A 7 -24.63 -11.16 22.36
C MET A 7 -23.89 -11.77 21.17
N ALA A 8 -24.64 -12.18 20.15
CA ALA A 8 -24.06 -12.58 18.88
C ALA A 8 -23.48 -11.36 18.15
N LYS A 9 -22.20 -11.46 17.77
CA LYS A 9 -21.51 -10.56 16.84
C LYS A 9 -22.27 -10.55 15.50
N PRO A 10 -22.46 -9.40 14.81
CA PRO A 10 -23.09 -9.42 13.50
C PRO A 10 -22.20 -10.19 12.53
N ALA A 11 -22.76 -11.21 11.88
CA ALA A 11 -22.10 -11.92 10.79
C ALA A 11 -21.97 -10.98 9.60
N ALA A 12 -20.74 -10.77 9.13
CA ALA A 12 -20.49 -10.20 7.81
C ALA A 12 -21.17 -11.11 6.78
N THR A 13 -22.00 -10.52 5.92
CA THR A 13 -22.69 -11.26 4.86
C THR A 13 -21.65 -11.71 3.84
N ALA A 14 -21.22 -12.96 3.95
CA ALA A 14 -20.34 -13.59 2.97
C ALA A 14 -21.04 -13.64 1.61
N ALA A 15 -20.33 -13.29 0.54
CA ALA A 15 -20.82 -13.47 -0.82
C ALA A 15 -21.02 -14.97 -1.11
N ALA A 16 -22.09 -15.31 -1.82
CA ALA A 16 -22.36 -16.69 -2.22
C ALA A 16 -21.31 -17.17 -3.27
N PRO A 17 -20.92 -18.46 -3.25
CA PRO A 17 -19.86 -19.00 -4.10
C PRO A 17 -20.12 -18.94 -5.62
N ASP A 18 -21.33 -18.58 -6.07
CA ASP A 18 -21.70 -18.42 -7.48
C ASP A 18 -21.91 -16.94 -7.91
N ALA A 19 -21.54 -15.98 -7.07
CA ALA A 19 -21.76 -14.58 -7.35
C ALA A 19 -20.90 -14.11 -8.54
N LYS A 20 -21.54 -13.88 -9.71
CA LYS A 20 -20.87 -13.31 -10.89
C LYS A 20 -20.40 -11.86 -10.68
N GLN A 21 -20.87 -11.22 -9.61
CA GLN A 21 -20.55 -9.84 -9.26
C GLN A 21 -20.45 -9.71 -7.74
N ILE A 22 -19.45 -8.99 -7.26
CA ILE A 22 -19.20 -8.73 -5.84
C ILE A 22 -19.04 -7.23 -5.64
N GLN A 23 -19.89 -6.64 -4.79
CA GLN A 23 -19.76 -5.23 -4.43
C GLN A 23 -18.57 -5.06 -3.49
N VAL A 24 -17.64 -4.19 -3.89
CA VAL A 24 -16.52 -3.80 -3.04
C VAL A 24 -16.96 -2.64 -2.15
N LYS A 25 -16.78 -2.81 -0.84
CA LYS A 25 -17.17 -1.82 0.17
C LYS A 25 -15.92 -1.39 0.92
N TYR A 26 -15.45 -0.19 0.61
CA TYR A 26 -14.33 0.42 1.32
C TYR A 26 -14.75 0.83 2.73
N THR A 27 -13.84 0.62 3.68
CA THR A 27 -13.97 1.10 5.05
C THR A 27 -12.90 2.14 5.33
N PRO A 28 -13.16 3.15 6.19
CA PRO A 28 -12.12 4.09 6.62
C PRO A 28 -10.86 3.36 7.06
N SER A 29 -9.71 3.82 6.58
CA SER A 29 -8.41 3.21 6.85
C SER A 29 -7.50 4.18 7.60
N THR A 30 -6.33 3.71 7.99
CA THR A 30 -5.31 4.55 8.64
C THR A 30 -4.93 5.70 7.72
N VAL A 31 -5.02 6.93 8.22
CA VAL A 31 -4.63 8.12 7.48
C VAL A 31 -3.11 8.24 7.39
N ALA A 32 -2.62 8.86 6.32
CA ALA A 32 -1.22 9.25 6.21
C ALA A 32 -0.81 10.08 7.44
N ALA A 33 0.31 9.74 8.05
CA ALA A 33 0.83 10.40 9.23
C ALA A 33 1.85 11.48 8.83
N PRO A 34 1.91 12.64 9.50
CA PRO A 34 2.96 13.61 9.23
C PRO A 34 4.35 13.00 9.53
N LEU A 35 5.33 13.23 8.65
CA LEU A 35 6.70 12.76 8.84
C LEU A 35 7.36 13.43 10.04
N THR A 36 8.24 12.68 10.70
CA THR A 36 9.04 13.16 11.83
C THR A 36 10.21 13.99 11.30
N LYS A 37 10.31 15.24 11.73
CA LYS A 37 11.47 16.10 11.43
C LYS A 37 12.69 15.64 12.25
N ILE A 38 13.86 15.65 11.62
CA ILE A 38 15.15 15.32 12.25
C ILE A 38 16.11 16.50 12.11
N ASP A 39 16.88 16.77 13.17
CA ASP A 39 17.73 17.96 13.26
C ASP A 39 19.02 17.82 12.45
N ASP A 40 19.65 16.64 12.47
CA ASP A 40 20.83 16.33 11.69
C ASP A 40 20.83 14.86 11.25
N LEU A 41 21.22 14.62 10.00
CA LEU A 41 21.63 13.29 9.56
C LEU A 41 23.04 13.06 10.13
N GLU A 42 23.17 12.21 11.15
CA GLU A 42 24.48 11.79 11.67
C GLU A 42 25.36 11.32 10.50
N LYS A 43 26.40 12.08 10.13
CA LYS A 43 27.26 11.91 8.92
C LYS A 43 27.18 10.52 8.30
N PRO A 44 26.13 10.22 7.52
CA PRO A 44 25.89 8.84 7.17
C PRO A 44 26.67 8.54 5.90
N LEU A 45 26.92 7.26 5.63
CA LEU A 45 27.36 6.88 4.30
C LEU A 45 26.16 7.05 3.36
N GLN A 46 26.15 8.15 2.60
CA GLN A 46 25.15 8.36 1.56
C GLN A 46 25.37 7.33 0.45
N LEU A 47 24.33 6.53 0.18
CA LEU A 47 24.36 5.52 -0.88
C LEU A 47 23.89 6.11 -2.20
N THR A 48 22.75 6.82 -2.18
CA THR A 48 22.20 7.49 -3.36
C THR A 48 21.31 8.66 -2.95
N SER A 49 20.93 9.47 -3.93
CA SER A 49 19.93 10.52 -3.76
C SER A 49 19.17 10.75 -5.05
N LYS A 50 17.90 11.10 -4.94
CA LYS A 50 17.07 11.51 -6.06
C LYS A 50 16.42 12.86 -5.77
N ALA A 51 16.71 13.82 -6.63
CA ALA A 51 16.12 15.15 -6.56
C ALA A 51 14.72 15.17 -7.21
N PHE A 52 13.87 15.99 -6.62
CA PHE A 52 12.56 16.43 -7.08
C PHE A 52 12.53 17.96 -6.93
N ASP A 53 11.62 18.65 -7.60
CA ASP A 53 11.63 20.12 -7.76
C ASP A 53 12.19 20.92 -6.57
N ASP A 54 11.60 20.77 -5.39
CA ASP A 54 12.00 21.47 -4.16
C ASP A 54 12.42 20.52 -3.01
N SER A 55 12.70 19.26 -3.32
CA SER A 55 13.04 18.25 -2.30
C SER A 55 13.98 17.17 -2.83
N THR A 56 14.74 16.52 -1.95
CA THR A 56 15.62 15.41 -2.32
C THR A 56 15.35 14.24 -1.39
N VAL A 57 15.12 13.06 -1.94
CA VAL A 57 15.19 11.83 -1.15
C VAL A 57 16.64 11.37 -1.12
N VAL A 58 17.19 11.20 0.08
CA VAL A 58 18.53 10.68 0.29
C VAL A 58 18.42 9.29 0.92
N VAL A 59 19.17 8.34 0.36
CA VAL A 59 19.30 6.98 0.88
C VAL A 59 20.66 6.84 1.54
N TYR A 60 20.69 6.28 2.74
CA TYR A 60 21.88 6.29 3.57
C TYR A 60 21.91 5.12 4.55
N GLU A 61 23.10 4.81 5.07
CA GLU A 61 23.32 3.87 6.17
C GLU A 61 23.68 4.65 7.44
N LYS A 62 23.11 4.26 8.59
CA LYS A 62 23.47 4.83 9.90
C LYS A 62 24.79 4.19 10.37
N ASN A 63 25.70 5.00 10.92
CA ASN A 63 27.04 4.56 11.32
C ASN A 63 27.04 3.44 12.38
N ASP A 64 25.98 3.36 13.19
CA ASP A 64 25.92 2.50 14.38
C ASP A 64 25.26 1.13 14.15
N ASP A 65 24.57 0.93 13.02
CA ASP A 65 23.92 -0.35 12.70
C ASP A 65 24.59 -1.15 11.57
N GLY A 66 25.35 -0.46 10.70
CA GLY A 66 26.14 -1.01 9.60
C GLY A 66 25.42 -2.02 8.69
N LYS A 67 24.08 -2.10 8.75
CA LYS A 67 23.31 -3.20 8.14
C LYS A 67 21.95 -2.77 7.64
N SER A 68 21.47 -1.59 7.99
CA SER A 68 20.14 -1.11 7.60
C SER A 68 20.28 0.10 6.68
N VAL A 69 19.47 0.11 5.63
CA VAL A 69 19.40 1.20 4.66
C VAL A 69 18.16 2.03 4.97
N TYR A 70 18.31 3.34 5.05
CA TYR A 70 17.24 4.28 5.41
C TYR A 70 17.03 5.30 4.29
N ALA A 71 15.85 5.91 4.30
CA ALA A 71 15.51 7.07 3.48
C ALA A 71 15.10 8.27 4.32
N VAL A 72 15.48 9.46 3.85
CA VAL A 72 15.11 10.75 4.41
C VAL A 72 14.67 11.67 3.28
N LEU A 73 13.61 12.45 3.51
CA LEU A 73 13.20 13.55 2.65
C LEU A 73 13.87 14.84 3.13
N GLN A 74 14.68 15.46 2.29
CA GLN A 74 15.25 16.78 2.51
C GLN A 74 14.42 17.83 1.77
N THR A 75 14.02 18.89 2.47
CA THR A 75 13.29 20.04 1.91
C THR A 75 13.94 21.34 2.38
N LYS A 76 13.44 22.49 1.92
CA LYS A 76 13.83 23.81 2.44
C LYS A 76 13.49 23.99 3.93
N GLU A 77 12.50 23.26 4.46
CA GLU A 77 12.04 23.36 5.85
C GLU A 77 12.82 22.45 6.81
N GLY A 78 13.59 21.50 6.27
CA GLY A 78 14.41 20.56 7.04
C GLY A 78 14.40 19.14 6.46
N SER A 79 14.96 18.22 7.24
CA SER A 79 15.03 16.79 6.93
C SER A 79 13.92 16.05 7.68
N TYR A 80 13.28 15.10 7.01
CA TYR A 80 12.15 14.32 7.52
C TYR A 80 12.40 12.83 7.32
N GLU A 81 12.34 12.05 8.39
CA GLU A 81 12.63 10.61 8.36
C GLU A 81 11.50 9.84 7.67
N ILE A 82 11.80 9.18 6.54
CA ILE A 82 10.86 8.27 5.87
C ILE A 82 10.89 6.92 6.58
N GLY A 83 12.09 6.40 6.87
CA GLY A 83 12.28 5.17 7.64
C GLY A 83 13.30 4.23 7.03
N GLN A 84 13.34 3.00 7.54
CA GLN A 84 14.16 1.92 6.99
C GLN A 84 13.54 1.41 5.69
N ILE A 85 14.35 1.28 4.64
CA ILE A 85 13.92 0.80 3.33
C ILE A 85 14.67 -0.45 2.86
N GLY A 86 15.66 -0.90 3.62
CA GLY A 86 16.45 -2.05 3.23
C GLY A 86 17.51 -2.43 4.23
N TYR A 87 18.46 -3.22 3.75
CA TYR A 87 19.65 -3.65 4.46
C TYR A 87 20.89 -3.59 3.57
N GLU A 88 22.08 -3.60 4.18
CA GLU A 88 23.36 -3.50 3.46
C GLU A 88 23.45 -4.59 2.38
N GLY A 89 23.81 -4.19 1.17
CA GLY A 89 23.89 -5.08 -0.01
C GLY A 89 22.55 -5.37 -0.70
N ALA A 90 21.41 -5.02 -0.10
CA ALA A 90 20.12 -4.99 -0.78
C ALA A 90 20.03 -3.71 -1.62
N ILE A 91 19.97 -3.89 -2.94
CA ILE A 91 19.83 -2.81 -3.93
C ILE A 91 18.43 -2.79 -4.55
N ASP A 92 17.46 -3.47 -3.93
CA ASP A 92 16.09 -3.66 -4.43
C ASP A 92 15.13 -2.55 -3.97
N TYR A 93 15.65 -1.36 -3.69
CA TYR A 93 14.84 -0.18 -3.43
C TYR A 93 14.68 0.68 -4.68
N SER A 94 13.57 1.42 -4.73
CA SER A 94 13.29 2.36 -5.82
C SER A 94 12.73 3.67 -5.28
N ILE A 95 12.97 4.75 -6.03
CA ILE A 95 12.47 6.07 -5.71
C ILE A 95 11.92 6.67 -7.00
N ASN A 96 10.63 7.01 -7.03
CA ASN A 96 9.97 7.58 -8.21
C ASN A 96 8.75 8.42 -7.83
N THR A 97 8.29 9.23 -8.77
CA THR A 97 7.00 9.91 -8.64
C THR A 97 5.90 8.98 -9.14
N VAL A 98 4.75 8.98 -8.46
CA VAL A 98 3.53 8.28 -8.89
C VAL A 98 2.32 9.19 -8.72
N GLU A 99 1.28 8.96 -9.53
CA GLU A 99 -0.05 9.53 -9.32
C GLU A 99 -0.94 8.45 -8.75
N ALA A 100 -1.54 8.69 -7.58
CA ALA A 100 -2.48 7.79 -6.92
C ALA A 100 -3.38 8.56 -5.96
N LEU A 101 -4.52 8.00 -5.60
CA LEU A 101 -5.40 8.54 -4.54
C LEU A 101 -5.83 10.00 -4.75
N GLY A 102 -5.74 10.50 -6.00
CA GLY A 102 -6.09 11.86 -6.41
C GLY A 102 -4.95 12.88 -6.33
N GLN A 103 -3.70 12.46 -6.09
CA GLN A 103 -2.56 13.36 -6.00
C GLN A 103 -1.22 12.70 -6.41
N SER A 104 -0.18 13.53 -6.54
CA SER A 104 1.18 13.09 -6.78
C SER A 104 1.89 12.71 -5.48
N TYR A 105 2.66 11.63 -5.51
CA TYR A 105 3.48 11.16 -4.39
C TYR A 105 4.92 10.93 -4.83
N ILE A 106 5.86 11.14 -3.91
CA ILE A 106 7.16 10.49 -3.99
C ILE A 106 7.00 9.10 -3.38
N LYS A 107 7.12 8.05 -4.20
CA LYS A 107 7.11 6.66 -3.77
C LYS A 107 8.53 6.18 -3.53
N VAL A 108 8.76 5.62 -2.34
CA VAL A 108 9.99 4.91 -1.98
C VAL A 108 9.61 3.46 -1.70
N THR A 109 10.23 2.51 -2.39
CA THR A 109 10.01 1.08 -2.16
C THR A 109 11.29 0.42 -1.67
N GLY A 110 11.15 -0.71 -1.00
CA GLY A 110 12.28 -1.56 -0.64
C GLY A 110 11.83 -2.78 0.15
N THR A 111 12.75 -3.46 0.82
CA THR A 111 12.50 -4.74 1.49
C THR A 111 13.23 -4.79 2.84
N VAL A 112 12.50 -4.87 3.95
CA VAL A 112 13.07 -4.84 5.32
C VAL A 112 13.26 -6.23 5.96
N GLY A 113 13.30 -7.27 5.15
CA GLY A 113 13.48 -8.66 5.58
C GLY A 113 13.08 -9.65 4.49
N ALA A 114 13.22 -10.95 4.75
CA ALA A 114 12.80 -11.96 3.78
C ALA A 114 11.29 -11.86 3.49
N ASN A 115 10.93 -11.44 2.27
CA ASN A 115 9.55 -11.24 1.82
C ASN A 115 8.76 -10.18 2.62
N ALA A 116 9.43 -9.14 3.12
CA ALA A 116 8.80 -7.99 3.78
C ALA A 116 8.96 -6.72 2.93
N PRO A 117 8.23 -6.62 1.80
CA PRO A 117 8.27 -5.43 0.96
C PRO A 117 7.61 -4.26 1.68
N ILE A 118 8.12 -3.07 1.43
CA ILE A 118 7.52 -1.81 1.86
C ILE A 118 7.31 -0.87 0.68
N SER A 119 6.28 -0.05 0.80
CA SER A 119 5.96 1.02 -0.13
C SER A 119 5.54 2.26 0.66
N ASP A 120 6.41 3.26 0.65
CA ASP A 120 6.24 4.55 1.32
C ASP A 120 5.82 5.62 0.33
N TYR A 121 4.66 6.23 0.58
CA TYR A 121 4.10 7.29 -0.25
C TYR A 121 4.19 8.61 0.51
N VAL A 122 5.12 9.46 0.08
CA VAL A 122 5.36 10.77 0.67
C VAL A 122 4.60 11.84 -0.08
N SER A 123 3.69 12.51 0.62
CA SER A 123 2.89 13.64 0.15
C SER A 123 3.51 14.96 0.56
N LEU A 124 3.83 15.81 -0.41
CA LEU A 124 4.33 17.17 -0.17
C LEU A 124 3.20 18.22 -0.05
N THR A 125 1.93 17.79 -0.09
CA THR A 125 0.77 18.70 -0.02
C THR A 125 0.46 19.22 1.39
N THR A 126 1.16 18.69 2.40
CA THR A 126 1.05 19.10 3.81
C THR A 126 2.41 19.60 4.31
N SER A 127 2.39 20.46 5.34
CA SER A 127 3.58 20.80 6.13
C SER A 127 3.31 20.46 7.60
N PRO A 128 4.06 19.51 8.22
CA PRO A 128 5.12 18.73 7.59
C PRO A 128 4.57 17.74 6.53
N PRO A 129 5.40 17.27 5.59
CA PRO A 129 4.98 16.29 4.59
C PRO A 129 4.42 15.03 5.25
N ALA A 130 3.45 14.37 4.60
CA ALA A 130 2.79 13.19 5.16
C ALA A 130 3.28 11.90 4.51
N LEU A 131 3.25 10.80 5.26
CA LEU A 131 3.65 9.47 4.86
C LEU A 131 2.48 8.51 4.98
N LEU A 132 2.16 7.85 3.88
CA LEU A 132 1.38 6.61 3.88
C LEU A 132 2.36 5.44 3.73
N HIS A 133 2.53 4.69 4.81
CA HIS A 133 3.38 3.50 4.86
C HIS A 133 2.53 2.25 4.60
N ILE A 134 2.95 1.42 3.64
CA ILE A 134 2.28 0.15 3.31
C ILE A 134 3.32 -0.97 3.28
N GLU A 135 3.14 -1.99 4.12
CA GLU A 135 3.97 -3.21 4.17
C GLU A 135 3.53 -4.22 3.10
N ALA A 136 3.63 -3.83 1.82
CA ALA A 136 3.29 -4.67 0.68
C ALA A 136 4.03 -4.23 -0.59
N ASN A 137 4.06 -5.11 -1.60
CA ASN A 137 4.29 -4.66 -2.96
C ASN A 137 3.06 -3.89 -3.43
N THR A 138 3.26 -2.75 -4.10
CA THR A 138 2.14 -1.91 -4.50
C THR A 138 2.19 -1.48 -5.96
N VAL A 139 1.01 -1.39 -6.57
CA VAL A 139 0.80 -0.90 -7.94
C VAL A 139 -0.31 0.15 -7.93
N GLU A 140 -0.09 1.27 -8.63
CA GLU A 140 -1.09 2.31 -8.85
C GLU A 140 -1.87 2.05 -10.14
N ALA A 141 -3.18 1.84 -10.04
CA ALA A 141 -4.03 1.53 -11.20
C ALA A 141 -5.41 2.15 -11.05
N ASP A 142 -5.98 2.61 -12.17
CA ASP A 142 -7.38 3.07 -12.24
C ASP A 142 -8.26 1.83 -12.42
N LEU A 143 -8.71 1.26 -11.29
CA LEU A 143 -9.39 -0.02 -11.25
C LEU A 143 -10.85 0.12 -11.67
N ASP A 144 -11.53 1.16 -11.20
CA ASP A 144 -12.95 1.37 -11.46
C ASP A 144 -13.25 2.36 -12.61
N GLN A 145 -12.21 2.89 -13.27
CA GLN A 145 -12.27 3.75 -14.45
C GLN A 145 -12.86 5.14 -14.17
N ASP A 146 -12.67 5.65 -12.95
CA ASP A 146 -13.06 7.01 -12.58
C ASP A 146 -11.97 8.06 -12.89
N GLY A 147 -10.80 7.62 -13.38
CA GLY A 147 -9.67 8.47 -13.73
C GLY A 147 -8.71 8.74 -12.56
N ILE A 148 -9.02 8.26 -11.36
CA ILE A 148 -8.17 8.34 -10.18
C ILE A 148 -7.61 6.95 -9.89
N LYS A 149 -6.28 6.82 -9.89
CA LYS A 149 -5.65 5.54 -9.58
C LYS A 149 -5.80 5.17 -8.10
N GLU A 150 -6.29 3.97 -7.84
CA GLU A 150 -6.17 3.30 -6.54
C GLU A 150 -4.75 2.75 -6.32
N VAL A 151 -4.44 2.38 -5.08
CA VAL A 151 -3.27 1.57 -4.76
C VAL A 151 -3.71 0.14 -4.52
N VAL A 152 -3.19 -0.80 -5.31
CA VAL A 152 -3.30 -2.23 -5.10
C VAL A 152 -2.08 -2.67 -4.29
N ALA A 153 -2.29 -3.20 -3.09
CA ALA A 153 -1.24 -3.69 -2.21
C ALA A 153 -1.34 -5.22 -2.09
N THR A 154 -0.29 -5.94 -2.47
CA THR A 154 -0.24 -7.40 -2.42
C THR A 154 0.97 -7.89 -1.62
N VAL A 155 0.74 -8.79 -0.67
CA VAL A 155 1.78 -9.34 0.21
C VAL A 155 1.57 -10.83 0.47
N GLY A 156 2.65 -11.52 0.84
CA GLY A 156 2.62 -12.93 1.25
C GLY A 156 2.67 -13.94 0.10
N THR A 157 3.07 -15.17 0.44
CA THR A 157 3.11 -16.30 -0.51
C THR A 157 1.71 -16.76 -0.91
N ALA A 158 0.79 -16.81 0.05
CA ALA A 158 -0.64 -16.83 -0.23
C ALA A 158 -1.05 -15.37 -0.38
N ALA A 159 -1.11 -14.89 -1.62
CA ALA A 159 -1.24 -13.47 -1.90
C ALA A 159 -2.51 -12.89 -1.26
N GLU A 160 -2.31 -11.96 -0.33
CA GLU A 160 -3.36 -11.12 0.25
C GLU A 160 -3.33 -9.77 -0.44
N THR A 161 -4.46 -9.37 -1.02
CA THR A 161 -4.57 -8.12 -1.77
C THR A 161 -5.54 -7.15 -1.08
N THR A 162 -5.03 -5.96 -0.75
CA THR A 162 -5.80 -4.83 -0.22
C THR A 162 -5.83 -3.70 -1.23
N LEU A 163 -7.01 -3.12 -1.47
CA LEU A 163 -7.14 -1.90 -2.28
C LEU A 163 -7.23 -0.70 -1.36
N TYR A 164 -6.58 0.40 -1.74
CA TYR A 164 -6.72 1.70 -1.11
C TYR A 164 -7.29 2.71 -2.11
N LYS A 165 -8.30 3.45 -1.69
CA LYS A 165 -8.99 4.47 -2.48
C LYS A 165 -9.32 5.68 -1.60
N THR A 166 -9.35 6.86 -2.21
CA THR A 166 -9.89 8.06 -1.56
C THR A 166 -11.40 8.09 -1.72
N VAL A 167 -12.14 8.05 -0.60
CA VAL A 167 -13.61 8.15 -0.57
C VAL A 167 -13.99 9.41 0.21
N ASN A 168 -14.68 10.35 -0.45
CA ASN A 168 -15.06 11.65 0.13
C ASN A 168 -13.85 12.41 0.74
N GLY A 169 -12.69 12.35 0.08
CA GLY A 169 -11.47 13.03 0.53
C GLY A 169 -10.73 12.35 1.69
N SER A 170 -11.16 11.16 2.13
CA SER A 170 -10.49 10.38 3.17
C SER A 170 -10.00 9.05 2.62
N LEU A 171 -8.87 8.55 3.15
CA LEU A 171 -8.35 7.25 2.77
C LEU A 171 -9.27 6.14 3.30
N ALA A 172 -9.60 5.21 2.41
CA ALA A 172 -10.37 4.02 2.73
C ALA A 172 -9.69 2.80 2.09
N SER A 173 -9.88 1.63 2.69
CA SER A 173 -9.31 0.39 2.19
C SER A 173 -10.28 -0.78 2.27
N VAL A 174 -9.96 -1.85 1.56
CA VAL A 174 -10.72 -3.11 1.53
C VAL A 174 -9.79 -4.27 1.20
N ASN A 175 -9.88 -5.35 1.99
CA ASN A 175 -9.19 -6.60 1.70
C ASN A 175 -10.04 -7.43 0.72
N LEU A 176 -9.49 -7.74 -0.44
CA LEU A 176 -10.21 -8.48 -1.49
C LEU A 176 -10.37 -9.96 -1.16
N ASN A 177 -9.39 -10.58 -0.49
CA ASN A 177 -9.48 -11.97 -0.06
C ASN A 177 -10.69 -12.16 0.87
N GLU A 178 -10.86 -11.26 1.84
CA GLU A 178 -12.02 -11.26 2.74
C GLU A 178 -13.33 -10.97 1.97
N THR A 179 -13.32 -9.97 1.09
CA THR A 179 -14.51 -9.56 0.33
C THR A 179 -15.02 -10.66 -0.61
N MET A 180 -14.10 -11.39 -1.22
CA MET A 180 -14.40 -12.47 -2.17
C MET A 180 -14.52 -13.84 -1.51
N ASN A 181 -14.20 -13.95 -0.21
CA ASN A 181 -14.01 -15.23 0.47
C ASN A 181 -13.04 -16.15 -0.31
N ALA A 182 -11.91 -15.57 -0.73
CA ALA A 182 -10.90 -16.21 -1.55
C ALA A 182 -9.64 -16.53 -0.72
N SER A 183 -8.99 -17.66 -1.01
CA SER A 183 -7.70 -18.02 -0.39
C SER A 183 -6.55 -17.18 -0.93
N ILE A 184 -6.62 -16.83 -2.21
CA ILE A 184 -5.60 -16.07 -2.94
C ILE A 184 -6.30 -15.03 -3.81
N VAL A 185 -5.79 -13.80 -3.79
CA VAL A 185 -6.13 -12.77 -4.77
C VAL A 185 -4.84 -12.13 -5.24
N MET A 186 -4.60 -12.15 -6.55
CA MET A 186 -3.45 -11.53 -7.21
C MET A 186 -3.94 -10.51 -8.23
N TYR A 187 -3.16 -9.46 -8.45
CA TYR A 187 -3.46 -8.44 -9.45
C TYR A 187 -2.45 -8.47 -10.59
N ASP A 188 -2.95 -8.52 -11.81
CA ASP A 188 -2.18 -8.36 -13.03
C ASP A 188 -2.33 -6.92 -13.54
N SER A 189 -1.25 -6.14 -13.40
CA SER A 189 -1.20 -4.73 -13.79
C SER A 189 -1.18 -4.51 -15.31
N GLU A 190 -0.81 -5.51 -16.11
CA GLU A 190 -0.77 -5.38 -17.56
C GLU A 190 -2.19 -5.48 -18.15
N THR A 191 -3.02 -6.33 -17.56
CA THR A 191 -4.39 -6.59 -18.03
C THR A 191 -5.47 -5.90 -17.21
N ASN A 192 -5.12 -5.34 -16.04
CA ASN A 192 -6.03 -4.78 -15.05
C ASN A 192 -7.09 -5.82 -14.60
N ILE A 193 -6.62 -7.04 -14.30
CA ILE A 193 -7.44 -8.19 -13.91
C ILE A 193 -6.95 -8.73 -12.55
N PHE A 194 -7.91 -9.11 -11.71
CA PHE A 194 -7.65 -9.87 -10.50
C PHE A 194 -7.83 -11.36 -10.77
N GLN A 195 -6.85 -12.17 -10.39
CA GLN A 195 -6.96 -13.61 -10.35
C GLN A 195 -7.28 -14.01 -8.91
N ALA A 196 -8.38 -14.74 -8.71
CA ALA A 196 -8.82 -15.14 -7.39
C ALA A 196 -9.13 -16.64 -7.33
N GLU A 197 -8.70 -17.28 -6.26
CA GLU A 197 -9.08 -18.65 -5.92
C GLU A 197 -10.33 -18.60 -5.02
N VAL A 198 -11.51 -18.54 -5.64
CA VAL A 198 -12.81 -18.51 -4.96
C VAL A 198 -13.40 -19.91 -5.00
N ALA A 199 -13.52 -20.60 -3.85
CA ALA A 199 -14.13 -21.93 -3.64
C ALA A 199 -13.79 -23.05 -4.68
N ASN A 200 -13.36 -24.23 -4.21
CA ASN A 200 -12.94 -25.40 -5.04
C ASN A 200 -11.58 -25.27 -5.74
N SER A 201 -10.71 -24.37 -5.27
CA SER A 201 -9.34 -24.23 -5.75
C SER A 201 -9.14 -23.96 -7.24
N GLN A 202 -10.15 -23.36 -7.88
CA GLN A 202 -10.05 -22.91 -9.26
C GLN A 202 -9.77 -21.41 -9.30
N LEU A 203 -8.77 -21.02 -10.07
CA LEU A 203 -8.52 -19.62 -10.37
C LEU A 203 -9.60 -19.08 -11.30
N SER A 204 -10.08 -17.89 -10.98
CA SER A 204 -11.10 -17.15 -11.72
C SER A 204 -10.60 -15.73 -11.96
N ASN A 205 -10.97 -15.16 -13.11
CA ASN A 205 -10.56 -13.82 -13.51
C ASN A 205 -11.66 -12.82 -13.20
N TRP A 206 -11.30 -11.68 -12.61
CA TRP A 206 -12.24 -10.64 -12.19
C TRP A 206 -11.75 -9.28 -12.64
N LYS A 207 -12.69 -8.44 -13.07
CA LYS A 207 -12.42 -7.05 -13.42
C LYS A 207 -13.20 -6.12 -12.52
N MET A 208 -12.54 -5.08 -12.01
CA MET A 208 -13.22 -4.02 -11.28
C MET A 208 -13.90 -3.06 -12.26
N LYS A 209 -15.12 -2.63 -11.92
CA LYS A 209 -15.83 -1.54 -12.58
C LYS A 209 -16.85 -0.95 -11.63
N ASP A 210 -16.89 0.37 -11.49
CA ASP A 210 -17.84 1.08 -10.61
C ASP A 210 -17.86 0.51 -9.17
N ASN A 211 -16.68 0.21 -8.61
CA ASN A 211 -16.50 -0.47 -7.31
C ASN A 211 -17.15 -1.86 -7.21
N GLN A 212 -17.34 -2.56 -8.33
CA GLN A 212 -17.82 -3.93 -8.37
C GLN A 212 -16.82 -4.83 -9.09
N LEU A 213 -16.48 -5.96 -8.47
CA LEU A 213 -15.74 -7.03 -9.13
C LEU A 213 -16.71 -7.85 -9.97
N GLN A 214 -16.40 -8.02 -11.25
CA GLN A 214 -17.19 -8.80 -12.20
C GLN A 214 -16.37 -9.97 -12.71
N LEU A 215 -16.92 -11.18 -12.60
CA LEU A 215 -16.30 -12.39 -13.14
C LEU A 215 -16.22 -12.30 -14.67
N ILE A 216 -15.06 -12.59 -15.23
CA ILE A 216 -14.80 -12.61 -16.68
C ILE A 216 -14.24 -13.98 -17.11
N HIS A 217 -14.53 -14.36 -18.36
CA HIS A 217 -14.14 -15.64 -18.96
C HIS A 217 -12.97 -15.49 -19.92
#